data_AF-A0A660LEN5-F1
#
_entry.id   AF-A0A660LEN5-F1
#
_cell.length_a   1.000
_cell.length_b   1.000
_cell.length_c   1.000
_cell.angle_alpha   90.00
_cell.angle_beta   90.00
_cell.angle_gamma   90.00
#
_symmetry.space_group_name_H-M   'P 1'
#
loop_
_entity.id
_entity.type
_entity.pdbx_description
1 polymer ?
#
loop_
_entity_poly.entity_id
_entity_poly.type
_entity_poly.pdbx_seq_one_letter_code
_entity_poly.pdbx_strand_id
1 'polypeptide(L)'
;MAESEETTENVEEVTSTEATAEAPASEEKSAAPTATRRERNAAARAAKKKATGPQTLEERLAERQAHKERNAAQRRRYRAKQKAKRAEARAAAPAVEEQHAPEHGPGRPKVRQGIVVSDKPDKTVVVRVDIARRHRRYHKILRSSITLHVHDESNNAHEGDTVRVQECRPMSRTKRWRLLEVLERAK
;
A
#
# COMPACT_ATOMS: atom_id res chain seq x y z
N MET A 1 -12.96 -10.04 -61.92
CA MET A 1 -14.31 -10.34 -62.45
C MET A 1 -14.28 -11.77 -62.96
N ALA A 2 -15.29 -12.56 -62.59
CA ALA A 2 -15.35 -14.04 -62.46
C ALA A 2 -14.63 -14.52 -61.17
N GLU A 3 -15.24 -14.86 -60.01
CA GLU A 3 -16.50 -15.58 -59.66
C GLU A 3 -16.56 -16.94 -60.39
N SER A 4 -16.63 -18.14 -59.77
CA SER A 4 -17.35 -18.64 -58.56
C SER A 4 -16.65 -19.94 -58.05
N GLU A 5 -16.57 -20.27 -56.75
CA GLU A 5 -17.47 -21.17 -55.94
C GLU A 5 -17.85 -22.50 -56.65
N GLU A 6 -18.01 -23.69 -56.06
CA GLU A 6 -17.73 -24.38 -54.78
C GLU A 6 -18.07 -25.87 -55.05
N THR A 7 -17.44 -26.80 -54.33
CA THR A 7 -18.02 -28.01 -53.69
C THR A 7 -18.92 -29.00 -54.46
N THR A 8 -18.46 -30.25 -54.58
CA THR A 8 -19.22 -31.52 -54.37
C THR A 8 -18.20 -32.64 -54.13
N GLU A 9 -18.38 -33.72 -53.39
CA GLU A 9 -19.29 -34.16 -52.32
C GLU A 9 -18.71 -35.54 -51.92
N ASN A 10 -18.97 -35.95 -50.69
CA ASN A 10 -18.47 -37.15 -50.03
C ASN A 10 -19.60 -38.17 -49.92
N VAL A 11 -19.36 -39.46 -50.23
CA VAL A 11 -20.15 -40.64 -49.79
C VAL A 11 -19.19 -41.84 -49.81
N GLU A 12 -18.74 -42.38 -48.66
CA GLU A 12 -19.28 -43.56 -47.90
C GLU A 12 -19.49 -44.81 -48.78
N GLU A 13 -19.05 -46.03 -48.41
CA GLU A 13 -19.49 -46.79 -47.24
C GLU A 13 -18.63 -48.06 -46.97
N VAL A 14 -18.31 -48.23 -45.68
CA VAL A 14 -18.28 -49.43 -44.81
C VAL A 14 -18.37 -50.85 -45.41
N THR A 15 -17.45 -51.74 -44.99
CA THR A 15 -17.84 -53.08 -44.49
C THR A 15 -16.88 -53.57 -43.39
N SER A 16 -17.48 -53.88 -42.25
CA SER A 16 -16.93 -54.51 -41.05
C SER A 16 -16.44 -55.94 -41.28
N THR A 17 -15.38 -56.36 -40.58
CA THR A 17 -15.32 -57.72 -40.02
C THR A 17 -14.60 -57.72 -38.67
N GLU A 18 -15.41 -58.06 -37.68
CA GLU A 18 -15.11 -58.41 -36.31
C GLU A 18 -14.36 -59.75 -36.25
N ALA A 19 -13.31 -59.85 -35.44
CA ALA A 19 -12.70 -61.11 -35.06
C ALA A 19 -12.32 -61.05 -33.58
N THR A 20 -13.27 -61.48 -32.76
CA THR A 20 -13.11 -61.83 -31.34
C THR A 20 -12.29 -63.12 -31.23
N ALA A 21 -11.24 -63.11 -30.41
CA ALA A 21 -10.60 -64.31 -29.89
C ALA A 21 -10.32 -64.13 -28.39
N GLU A 22 -10.89 -65.04 -27.60
CA GLU A 22 -10.95 -65.04 -26.15
C GLU A 22 -9.80 -65.88 -25.55
N ALA A 23 -9.08 -65.27 -24.59
CA ALA A 23 -8.31 -65.73 -23.41
C ALA A 23 -7.57 -67.10 -23.39
N PRO A 24 -6.41 -67.18 -22.69
CA PRO A 24 -6.49 -67.46 -21.25
C PRO A 24 -5.45 -66.76 -20.34
N ALA A 25 -5.93 -66.43 -19.14
CA ALA A 25 -5.32 -66.55 -17.82
C ALA A 25 -3.85 -66.14 -17.52
N SER A 26 -3.76 -65.28 -16.50
CA SER A 26 -2.75 -65.21 -15.41
C SER A 26 -1.30 -64.86 -15.74
N GLU A 27 -1.00 -63.56 -15.66
CA GLU A 27 0.22 -63.11 -14.99
C GLU A 27 -0.19 -62.25 -13.79
N GLU A 28 -0.01 -62.82 -12.60
CA GLU A 28 -0.04 -62.10 -11.33
C GLU A 28 0.94 -60.93 -11.41
N LYS A 29 0.43 -59.72 -11.64
CA LYS A 29 1.14 -58.52 -11.20
C LYS A 29 1.19 -58.60 -9.68
N SER A 30 2.29 -59.15 -9.16
CA SER A 30 2.64 -59.06 -7.75
C SER A 30 2.45 -57.60 -7.33
N ALA A 31 1.42 -57.36 -6.51
CA ALA A 31 1.17 -56.07 -5.91
C ALA A 31 2.27 -55.85 -4.86
N ALA A 32 3.46 -55.47 -5.32
CA ALA A 32 4.48 -54.90 -4.45
C ALA A 32 3.80 -53.73 -3.73
N PRO A 33 3.83 -53.67 -2.39
CA PRO A 33 3.18 -52.58 -1.66
C PRO A 33 3.77 -51.27 -2.19
N THR A 34 2.93 -50.45 -2.84
CA THR A 34 3.39 -49.17 -3.39
C THR A 34 3.87 -48.34 -2.22
N ALA A 35 5.20 -48.19 -2.11
CA ALA A 35 5.84 -47.59 -0.97
C ALA A 35 5.15 -46.26 -0.61
N THR A 36 4.81 -46.12 0.67
CA THR A 36 4.08 -44.94 1.14
C THR A 36 4.89 -43.67 0.82
N ARG A 37 4.23 -42.51 0.70
CA ARG A 37 4.95 -41.23 0.46
C ARG A 37 6.09 -41.02 1.48
N ARG A 38 5.88 -41.49 2.71
CA ARG A 38 6.87 -41.46 3.79
C ARG A 38 8.06 -42.37 3.48
N GLU A 39 7.83 -43.60 3.04
CA GLU A 39 8.88 -44.55 2.63
C GLU A 39 9.64 -44.07 1.39
N ARG A 40 8.95 -43.53 0.37
CA ARG A 40 9.62 -42.94 -0.80
C ARG A 40 10.49 -41.74 -0.43
N ASN A 41 10.00 -40.87 0.45
CA ASN A 41 10.79 -39.76 0.97
C ASN A 41 11.96 -40.23 1.84
N ALA A 42 11.77 -41.29 2.63
CA ALA A 42 12.81 -41.89 3.46
C ALA A 42 13.89 -42.55 2.60
N ALA A 43 13.50 -43.30 1.57
CA ALA A 43 14.39 -43.90 0.59
C ALA A 43 15.16 -42.83 -0.21
N ALA A 44 14.49 -41.75 -0.65
CA ALA A 44 15.16 -40.64 -1.33
C ALA A 44 16.16 -39.90 -0.42
N ARG A 45 15.81 -39.70 0.86
CA ARG A 45 16.74 -39.13 1.86
C ARG A 45 17.91 -40.08 2.15
N ALA A 46 17.66 -41.39 2.25
CA ALA A 46 18.69 -42.41 2.47
C ALA A 46 19.63 -42.53 1.27
N ALA A 47 19.11 -42.53 0.04
CA ALA A 47 19.90 -42.51 -1.20
C ALA A 47 20.75 -41.24 -1.30
N LYS A 48 20.19 -40.07 -0.93
CA LYS A 48 20.94 -38.82 -0.86
C LYS A 48 22.05 -38.86 0.20
N LYS A 49 21.76 -39.39 1.39
CA LYS A 49 22.76 -39.58 2.45
C LYS A 49 23.87 -40.57 2.05
N LYS A 50 23.55 -41.60 1.25
CA LYS A 50 24.52 -42.56 0.72
C LYS A 50 25.40 -41.95 -0.38
N ALA A 51 24.85 -41.06 -1.20
CA ALA A 51 25.57 -40.35 -2.26
C ALA A 51 26.46 -39.21 -1.72
N THR A 52 26.04 -38.55 -0.64
CA THR A 52 26.83 -37.55 0.09
C THR A 52 27.73 -38.29 1.09
N GLY A 53 28.91 -38.76 0.64
CA GLY A 53 29.92 -39.39 1.49
C GLY A 53 30.45 -38.48 2.61
N PRO A 54 31.47 -38.90 3.39
CA PRO A 54 32.07 -38.02 4.40
C PRO A 54 32.73 -36.81 3.72
N GLN A 55 32.16 -35.62 3.95
CA GLN A 55 32.62 -34.38 3.34
C GLN A 55 33.65 -33.66 4.21
N THR A 56 34.62 -33.05 3.57
CA THR A 56 35.56 -32.14 4.23
C THR A 56 34.85 -30.84 4.63
N LEU A 57 35.41 -30.08 5.59
CA LEU A 57 34.80 -28.83 6.07
C LEU A 57 34.65 -27.80 4.95
N GLU A 58 35.63 -27.73 4.05
CA GLU A 58 35.66 -26.80 2.92
C GLU A 58 34.54 -27.10 1.92
N GLU A 59 34.32 -28.38 1.59
CA GLU A 59 33.21 -28.83 0.75
C GLU A 59 31.86 -28.42 1.36
N ARG A 60 31.70 -28.59 2.68
CA ARG A 60 30.46 -28.20 3.37
C ARG A 60 30.21 -26.69 3.36
N LEU A 61 31.28 -25.89 3.43
CA LEU A 61 31.17 -24.43 3.32
C LEU A 61 30.83 -23.99 1.89
N ALA A 62 31.46 -24.61 0.89
CA ALA A 62 31.22 -24.36 -0.52
C ALA A 62 29.77 -24.73 -0.91
N GLU A 63 29.26 -25.88 -0.45
CA GLU A 63 27.87 -26.27 -0.67
C GLU A 63 26.88 -25.29 -0.01
N ARG A 64 27.20 -24.83 1.20
CA ARG A 64 26.37 -23.84 1.90
C ARG A 64 26.36 -22.50 1.15
N GLN A 65 27.49 -22.07 0.60
CA GLN A 65 27.60 -20.87 -0.22
C GLN A 65 26.83 -21.04 -1.54
N ALA A 66 27.04 -22.14 -2.27
CA ALA A 66 26.33 -22.46 -3.51
C ALA A 66 24.81 -22.53 -3.31
N HIS A 67 24.33 -23.09 -2.20
CA HIS A 67 22.91 -23.10 -1.84
C HIS A 67 22.37 -21.69 -1.57
N LYS A 68 23.12 -20.85 -0.85
CA LYS A 68 22.73 -19.44 -0.63
C LYS A 68 22.69 -18.67 -1.94
N GLU A 69 23.66 -18.84 -2.82
CA GLU A 69 23.74 -18.20 -4.13
C GLU A 69 22.60 -18.63 -5.05
N ARG A 70 22.27 -19.93 -5.07
CA ARG A 70 21.13 -20.49 -5.82
C ARG A 70 19.81 -19.87 -5.35
N ASN A 71 19.58 -19.81 -4.05
CA ASN A 71 18.37 -19.21 -3.48
C ASN A 71 18.33 -17.69 -3.71
N ALA A 72 19.46 -17.00 -3.64
CA ALA A 72 19.56 -15.58 -3.96
C ALA A 72 19.25 -15.32 -5.44
N ALA A 73 19.79 -16.14 -6.35
CA ALA A 73 19.50 -16.09 -7.78
C ALA A 73 18.01 -16.35 -8.07
N GLN A 74 17.40 -17.33 -7.42
CA GLN A 74 15.96 -17.62 -7.55
C GLN A 74 15.11 -16.42 -7.08
N ARG A 75 15.43 -15.83 -5.92
CA ARG A 75 14.75 -14.63 -5.41
C ARG A 75 14.89 -13.44 -6.35
N ARG A 76 16.08 -13.23 -6.92
CA ARG A 76 16.34 -12.18 -7.93
C ARG A 76 15.49 -12.39 -9.18
N ARG A 77 15.45 -13.61 -9.72
CA ARG A 77 14.62 -13.98 -10.88
C ARG A 77 13.14 -13.76 -10.60
N TYR A 78 12.64 -14.16 -9.43
CA TYR A 78 11.25 -13.94 -9.04
C TYR A 78 10.91 -12.45 -8.94
N ARG A 79 11.76 -11.64 -8.28
CA ARG A 79 11.58 -10.18 -8.19
C ARG A 79 11.60 -9.51 -9.57
N ALA A 80 12.52 -9.92 -10.45
CA ALA A 80 12.58 -9.42 -11.82
C ALA A 80 11.29 -9.75 -12.59
N LYS A 81 10.79 -10.99 -12.48
CA LYS A 81 9.51 -11.41 -13.07
C LYS A 81 8.33 -10.59 -12.54
N GLN A 82 8.25 -10.37 -11.22
CA GLN A 82 7.19 -9.55 -10.63
C GLN A 82 7.29 -8.08 -11.05
N LYS A 83 8.51 -7.53 -11.16
CA LYS A 83 8.73 -6.16 -11.64
C LYS A 83 8.31 -6.04 -13.11
N ALA A 84 8.69 -7.00 -13.95
CA ALA A 84 8.29 -7.04 -15.35
C ALA A 84 6.76 -7.15 -15.48
N LYS A 85 6.12 -8.07 -14.75
CA LYS A 85 4.66 -8.21 -14.74
C LYS A 85 3.94 -6.93 -14.28
N ARG A 86 4.45 -6.24 -13.26
CA ARG A 86 3.89 -4.95 -12.81
C ARG A 86 4.12 -3.83 -13.82
N ALA A 87 5.27 -3.82 -14.50
CA ALA A 87 5.58 -2.84 -15.55
C ALA A 87 4.71 -3.06 -16.78
N GLU A 88 4.54 -4.31 -17.20
CA GLU A 88 3.63 -4.73 -18.26
C GLU A 88 2.18 -4.40 -17.90
N ALA A 89 1.71 -4.72 -16.69
CA ALA A 89 0.38 -4.33 -16.23
C ALA A 89 0.19 -2.81 -16.20
N ARG A 90 1.24 -2.03 -15.88
CA ARG A 90 1.20 -0.57 -15.93
C ARG A 90 1.22 -0.02 -17.36
N ALA A 91 1.91 -0.68 -18.29
CA ALA A 91 1.96 -0.30 -19.69
C ALA A 91 0.71 -0.72 -20.47
N ALA A 92 0.09 -1.85 -20.09
CA ALA A 92 -1.16 -2.35 -20.64
C ALA A 92 -2.39 -1.68 -20.00
N ALA A 93 -2.25 -1.13 -18.78
CA ALA A 93 -3.26 -0.22 -18.25
C ALA A 93 -3.32 0.99 -19.19
N PRO A 94 -4.50 1.32 -19.75
CA PRO A 94 -4.64 2.53 -20.55
C PRO A 94 -4.21 3.72 -19.68
N ALA A 95 -3.50 4.67 -20.27
CA ALA A 95 -3.24 5.95 -19.63
C ALA A 95 -4.58 6.66 -19.47
N VAL A 96 -5.27 6.36 -18.38
CA VAL A 96 -6.46 7.10 -17.98
C VAL A 96 -5.96 8.50 -17.72
N GLU A 97 -6.30 9.44 -18.59
CA GLU A 97 -6.21 10.86 -18.26
C GLU A 97 -7.03 11.04 -16.98
N GLU A 98 -6.35 11.22 -15.87
CA GLU A 98 -6.99 11.45 -14.58
C GLU A 98 -7.63 12.84 -14.61
N GLN A 99 -8.84 12.93 -15.18
CA GLN A 99 -9.68 14.13 -15.16
C GLN A 99 -10.28 14.42 -13.77
N HIS A 100 -9.69 13.90 -12.70
CA HIS A 100 -10.11 14.25 -11.35
C HIS A 100 -9.13 15.28 -10.79
N ALA A 101 -9.49 16.55 -10.89
CA ALA A 101 -8.98 17.55 -9.96
C ALA A 101 -9.19 17.02 -8.53
N PRO A 102 -8.28 17.26 -7.57
CA PRO A 102 -8.51 16.82 -6.20
C PRO A 102 -9.87 17.35 -5.76
N GLU A 103 -10.80 16.45 -5.41
CA GLU A 103 -12.18 16.80 -5.05
C GLU A 103 -12.25 17.83 -3.91
N HIS A 104 -11.16 17.95 -3.15
CA HIS A 104 -11.01 18.87 -2.04
C HIS A 104 -9.73 19.68 -2.19
N GLY A 105 -9.89 20.99 -2.40
CA GLY A 105 -8.83 21.98 -2.22
C GLY A 105 -8.48 22.16 -0.73
N PRO A 106 -7.42 22.94 -0.41
CA PRO A 106 -7.10 23.25 0.97
C PRO A 106 -8.31 23.88 1.68
N GLY A 107 -8.63 23.39 2.88
CA GLY A 107 -9.74 23.90 3.67
C GLY A 107 -9.57 25.39 4.01
N ARG A 108 -10.69 26.09 4.21
CA ARG A 108 -10.69 27.50 4.62
C ARG A 108 -10.01 27.63 5.99
N PRO A 109 -9.09 28.60 6.19
CA PRO A 109 -8.40 28.77 7.47
C PRO A 109 -9.40 29.15 8.56
N LYS A 110 -9.19 28.66 9.79
CA LYS A 110 -10.09 28.99 10.89
C LYS A 110 -9.86 30.43 11.32
N VAL A 111 -10.95 31.13 11.59
CA VAL A 111 -10.95 32.51 12.07
C VAL A 111 -11.54 32.54 13.48
N ARG A 112 -10.89 33.27 14.39
CA ARG A 112 -11.32 33.44 15.78
C ARG A 112 -11.34 34.91 16.14
N GLN A 113 -12.16 35.27 17.11
CA GLN A 113 -12.20 36.59 17.71
C GLN A 113 -11.75 36.47 19.17
N GLY A 114 -11.02 37.46 19.66
CA GLY A 114 -10.53 37.49 21.03
C GLY A 114 -10.11 38.88 21.45
N ILE A 115 -9.71 38.99 22.71
CA ILE A 115 -9.24 40.24 23.31
C ILE A 115 -7.73 40.18 23.45
N VAL A 116 -7.05 41.28 23.14
CA VAL A 116 -5.60 41.40 23.35
C VAL A 116 -5.29 41.47 24.85
N VAL A 117 -4.46 40.54 25.31
CA VAL A 117 -3.96 40.52 26.70
C VAL A 117 -2.63 41.22 26.84
N SER A 118 -1.76 41.11 25.83
CA SER A 118 -0.49 41.84 25.85
C SER A 118 0.09 42.09 24.46
N ASP A 119 0.67 43.27 24.29
CA ASP A 119 1.36 43.76 23.08
C ASP A 119 2.87 43.99 23.31
N LYS A 120 3.40 43.60 24.48
CA LYS A 120 4.82 43.76 24.85
C LYS A 120 5.85 43.20 23.85
N PRO A 121 5.66 42.01 23.24
CA PRO A 121 6.64 41.47 22.31
C PRO A 121 6.54 42.09 20.91
N ASP A 122 7.68 42.44 20.31
CA ASP A 122 7.70 43.01 18.96
C ASP A 122 7.05 42.08 17.92
N LYS A 123 6.26 42.66 17.02
CA LYS A 123 5.56 41.99 15.90
C LYS A 123 4.71 40.81 16.34
N THR A 124 4.22 40.86 17.57
CA THR A 124 3.48 39.78 18.22
C THR A 124 2.47 40.32 19.20
N VAL A 125 1.24 39.85 19.08
CA VAL A 125 0.19 40.18 20.04
C VAL A 125 -0.32 38.90 20.67
N VAL A 126 -0.48 38.92 21.99
CA VAL A 126 -0.99 37.80 22.79
C VAL A 126 -2.50 37.99 22.94
N VAL A 127 -3.28 37.11 22.31
CA VAL A 127 -4.75 37.22 22.25
C VAL A 127 -5.39 36.10 23.07
N ARG A 128 -6.33 36.44 23.94
CA ARG A 128 -7.17 35.47 24.66
C ARG A 128 -8.46 35.23 23.89
N VAL A 129 -8.72 33.97 23.56
CA VAL A 129 -9.98 33.53 22.96
C VAL A 129 -10.76 32.71 23.97
N ASP A 130 -11.97 33.16 24.25
CA ASP A 130 -12.89 32.45 25.13
C ASP A 130 -13.67 31.39 24.33
N ILE A 131 -13.65 30.16 24.83
CA ILE A 131 -14.31 29.00 24.23
C ILE A 131 -15.35 28.48 25.21
N ALA A 132 -16.61 28.45 24.78
CA ALA A 132 -17.68 27.74 25.48
C ALA A 132 -17.81 26.33 24.90
N ARG A 133 -17.62 25.30 25.74
CA ARG A 133 -17.83 23.90 25.36
C ARG A 133 -18.78 23.23 26.33
N ARG A 134 -19.72 22.46 25.80
CA ARG A 134 -20.62 21.63 26.61
C ARG A 134 -19.89 20.40 27.14
N HIS A 135 -19.97 20.13 28.45
CA HIS A 135 -19.43 18.91 29.02
C HIS A 135 -20.17 17.68 28.47
N ARG A 136 -19.44 16.64 28.06
CA ARG A 136 -20.02 15.49 27.33
C ARG A 136 -21.11 14.74 28.09
N ARG A 137 -20.93 14.49 29.40
CA ARG A 137 -21.89 13.76 30.24
C ARG A 137 -22.97 14.66 30.83
N TYR A 138 -22.56 15.67 31.59
CA TYR A 138 -23.47 16.54 32.34
C TYR A 138 -24.11 17.68 31.54
N HIS A 139 -23.70 17.91 30.30
CA HIS A 139 -24.29 18.94 29.43
C HIS A 139 -24.21 20.39 29.97
N LYS A 140 -23.50 20.62 31.08
CA LYS A 140 -23.14 21.95 31.59
C LYS A 140 -22.22 22.67 30.60
N ILE A 141 -22.51 23.94 30.32
CA ILE A 141 -21.64 24.81 29.50
C ILE A 141 -20.44 25.22 30.35
N LEU A 142 -19.25 24.81 29.93
CA LEU A 142 -17.98 25.18 30.54
C LEU A 142 -17.30 26.24 29.69
N ARG A 143 -16.83 27.33 30.31
CA ARG A 143 -16.05 28.39 29.65
C ARG A 143 -14.57 28.15 29.95
N SER A 144 -13.75 28.13 28.91
CA SER A 144 -12.30 27.97 28.98
C SER A 144 -11.65 28.97 28.04
N SER A 145 -10.51 29.53 28.42
CA SER A 145 -9.75 30.45 27.57
C SER A 145 -8.52 29.77 26.99
N ILE A 146 -8.19 30.08 25.73
CA ILE A 146 -6.90 29.74 25.12
C ILE A 146 -6.16 31.02 24.75
N THR A 147 -4.83 30.97 24.85
CA THR A 147 -3.97 32.09 24.49
C THR A 147 -3.29 31.82 23.16
N LEU A 148 -3.41 32.76 22.22
CA LEU A 148 -2.86 32.67 20.87
C LEU A 148 -1.77 33.72 20.69
N HIS A 149 -0.66 33.32 20.07
CA HIS A 149 0.39 34.24 19.65
C HIS A 149 0.15 34.60 18.19
N VAL A 150 -0.19 35.87 17.99
CA VAL A 150 -0.64 36.41 16.71
C VAL A 150 0.46 37.26 16.14
N HIS A 151 0.79 37.04 14.87
CA HIS A 151 1.70 37.92 14.16
C HIS A 151 0.96 39.16 13.66
N ASP A 152 1.55 40.31 13.97
CA ASP A 152 1.21 41.62 13.45
C ASP A 152 2.53 42.25 12.98
N GLU A 153 2.60 42.75 11.75
CA GLU A 153 3.82 43.38 11.22
C GLU A 153 3.89 44.87 11.59
N SER A 154 2.74 45.50 11.78
CA SER A 154 2.62 46.94 11.98
C SER A 154 2.41 47.33 13.45
N ASN A 155 2.32 46.36 14.37
CA ASN A 155 2.06 46.58 15.79
C ASN A 155 0.86 47.53 16.03
N ASN A 156 -0.24 47.31 15.30
CA ASN A 156 -1.42 48.20 15.30
C ASN A 156 -2.41 47.84 16.41
N ALA A 157 -2.42 46.57 16.87
CA ALA A 157 -3.29 46.14 17.95
C ALA A 157 -2.67 46.42 19.32
N HIS A 158 -3.45 47.03 20.21
CA HIS A 158 -3.04 47.40 21.57
C HIS A 158 -3.71 46.51 22.63
N GLU A 159 -3.20 46.54 23.86
CA GLU A 159 -3.81 45.84 25.00
C GLU A 159 -5.27 46.27 25.21
N GLY A 160 -6.18 45.29 25.33
CA GLY A 160 -7.61 45.52 25.49
C GLY A 160 -8.44 45.57 24.19
N ASP A 161 -7.80 45.59 23.03
CA ASP A 161 -8.50 45.62 21.74
C ASP A 161 -9.23 44.29 21.45
N THR A 162 -10.40 44.39 20.80
CA THR A 162 -11.10 43.22 20.25
C THR A 162 -10.61 42.98 18.83
N VAL A 163 -9.99 41.83 18.60
CA VAL A 163 -9.32 41.51 17.34
C VAL A 163 -9.85 40.23 16.71
N ARG A 164 -9.83 40.19 15.38
CA ARG A 164 -10.07 38.99 14.59
C ARG A 164 -8.75 38.43 14.06
N VAL A 165 -8.58 37.12 14.23
CA VAL A 165 -7.31 36.42 13.95
C VAL A 165 -7.57 35.18 13.12
N GLN A 166 -6.64 34.83 12.23
CA GLN A 166 -6.76 33.65 11.37
C GLN A 166 -5.55 32.73 11.49
N GLU A 167 -5.76 31.43 11.27
CA GLU A 167 -4.67 30.45 11.14
C GLU A 167 -3.80 30.79 9.93
N CYS A 168 -2.48 30.68 10.10
CA CYS A 168 -1.50 30.89 9.04
C CYS A 168 -0.39 29.84 9.11
N ARG A 169 0.54 29.89 8.15
CA ARG A 169 1.76 29.07 8.20
C ARG A 169 2.54 29.36 9.49
N PRO A 170 3.32 28.39 10.00
CA PRO A 170 4.25 28.65 11.10
C PRO A 170 5.19 29.82 10.77
N MET A 171 5.16 30.88 11.60
CA MET A 171 6.08 32.01 11.47
C MET A 171 7.21 31.98 12.51
N SER A 172 7.00 31.28 13.62
CA SER A 172 7.97 31.10 14.71
C SER A 172 7.68 29.79 15.45
N ARG A 173 8.27 29.54 16.63
CA ARG A 173 7.96 28.36 17.46
C ARG A 173 6.49 28.32 17.86
N THR A 174 5.92 29.44 18.28
CA THR A 174 4.54 29.53 18.82
C THR A 174 3.56 30.25 17.90
N LYS A 175 4.03 31.17 17.05
CA LYS A 175 3.18 31.97 16.15
C LYS A 175 2.60 31.11 15.02
N ARG A 176 1.28 30.89 15.04
CA ARG A 176 0.48 30.16 14.03
C ARG A 176 -0.75 30.95 13.56
N TRP A 177 -0.89 32.17 14.07
CA TRP A 177 -2.02 33.04 13.82
C TRP A 177 -1.52 34.38 13.30
N ARG A 178 -2.27 35.04 12.42
CA ARG A 178 -2.01 36.42 11.97
C ARG A 178 -3.22 37.30 12.24
N LEU A 179 -2.97 38.59 12.48
CA LEU A 179 -4.00 39.60 12.67
C LEU A 179 -4.74 39.81 11.33
N LEU A 180 -6.07 39.92 11.38
CA LEU A 180 -6.91 40.29 10.23
C LEU A 180 -7.37 41.73 10.35
N GLU A 181 -8.12 42.01 11.40
CA GLU A 181 -8.79 43.29 11.63
C GLU A 181 -8.88 43.53 13.14
N VAL A 182 -8.77 44.80 13.52
CA VAL A 182 -9.11 45.29 14.86
C VAL A 182 -10.56 45.77 14.78
N LEU A 183 -11.46 45.08 15.49
CA LEU A 183 -12.90 45.34 15.44
C LEU A 183 -13.27 46.53 16.31
N GLU A 184 -12.78 46.54 17.54
CA GLU A 184 -13.04 47.58 18.53
C GLU A 184 -11.75 47.93 19.23
N ARG A 185 -11.43 49.22 19.29
CA ARG A 185 -10.31 49.73 20.09
C ARG A 185 -10.76 49.87 21.54
N ALA A 186 -9.85 49.60 22.47
CA ALA A 186 -10.09 49.82 23.89
C ALA A 186 -10.54 51.26 24.16
N LYS A 187 -11.60 51.41 24.97
CA LYS A 187 -12.17 52.70 25.37
C LYS A 187 -11.47 53.24 26.62
#